data_AF-A0A1Q4JH63-F1
#
_entry.id   AF-A0A1Q4JH63-F1
#
_cell.length_a   1.000
_cell.length_b   1.000
_cell.length_c   1.000
_cell.angle_alpha   90.00
_cell.angle_beta   90.00
_cell.angle_gamma   90.00
#
_symmetry.space_group_name_H-M   'P 1'
#
loop_
_entity.id
_entity.type
_entity.pdbx_description
1 polymer ?
#
loop_
_entity_poly.entity_id
_entity_poly.type
_entity_poly.pdbx_seq_one_letter_code
_entity_poly.pdbx_strand_id
1 'polypeptide(L)' 'MEKPKPKRITVYVDQVVFSRARGAYRNTSHLEDDKSWSQFVEKALAAEAERRETAHNSGNQYEAETGALPSGRPISDD' A
#
# COMPACT_ATOMS: atom_id res chain seq x y z
N MET A 1 -20.33 -15.51 1.94
CA MET A 1 -19.51 -14.77 0.96
C MET A 1 -18.08 -15.22 1.11
N GLU A 2 -17.48 -15.79 0.07
CA GLU A 2 -16.05 -16.12 0.05
C GLU A 2 -15.27 -14.80 0.05
N LYS A 3 -14.34 -14.62 0.99
CA LYS A 3 -13.45 -13.46 0.96
C LYS A 3 -12.58 -13.57 -0.30
N PRO A 4 -12.48 -12.52 -1.14
CA PRO A 4 -11.63 -12.57 -2.31
C PRO A 4 -10.20 -12.92 -1.88
N LYS A 5 -9.60 -13.87 -2.61
CA LYS A 5 -8.23 -14.30 -2.33
C LYS A 5 -7.26 -13.14 -2.54
N PRO A 6 -6.26 -12.95 -1.66
CA PRO A 6 -5.30 -11.87 -1.80
C PRO A 6 -4.52 -12.02 -3.12
N LYS A 7 -4.41 -10.92 -3.87
CA LYS A 7 -3.61 -10.84 -5.09
C LYS A 7 -2.15 -10.63 -4.72
N ARG A 8 -1.26 -11.51 -5.17
CA ARG A 8 0.18 -11.29 -5.03
C ARG A 8 0.60 -10.11 -5.92
N ILE A 9 1.24 -9.11 -5.31
CA ILE A 9 1.84 -7.97 -6.00
C ILE A 9 3.34 -7.93 -5.75
N THR A 10 4.10 -7.35 -6.67
CA THR A 10 5.53 -7.05 -6.50
C THR A 10 5.73 -5.59 -6.87
N VAL A 11 6.43 -4.85 -6.02
CA VAL A 11 6.66 -3.40 -6.17
C VAL A 11 8.11 -3.09 -5.85
N TYR A 12 8.63 -2.01 -6.44
CA TYR A 12 9.91 -1.43 -6.04
C TYR A 12 9.68 -0.44 -4.91
N VAL A 13 10.52 -0.49 -3.89
CA VAL A 13 10.51 0.43 -2.75
C VAL A 13 11.95 0.78 -2.43
N ASP A 14 12.20 2.03 -2.07
CA ASP A 14 13.51 2.47 -1.58
C ASP A 14 13.97 1.60 -0.39
N GLN A 15 15.25 1.24 -0.37
CA GLN A 15 15.82 0.33 0.63
C GLN A 15 15.73 0.90 2.06
N VAL A 16 15.88 2.21 2.24
CA VAL A 16 15.80 2.85 3.56
C VAL A 16 14.37 2.82 4.06
N VAL A 17 13.40 3.14 3.19
CA VAL A 17 11.96 3.05 3.50
C VAL A 17 11.58 1.61 3.86
N PHE A 18 12.03 0.63 3.07
CA PHE A 18 11.75 -0.78 3.31
C PHE A 18 12.33 -1.26 4.64
N SER A 19 13.60 -0.96 4.93
CA SER A 19 14.25 -1.33 6.19
C SER A 19 13.54 -0.73 7.40
N ARG A 20 13.17 0.56 7.33
CA ARG A 20 12.43 1.25 8.40
C ARG A 20 11.06 0.61 8.63
N ALA A 21 10.30 0.35 7.56
CA ALA A 21 8.98 -0.26 7.65
C ALA A 21 9.04 -1.67 8.26
N ARG A 22 10.02 -2.50 7.87
CA ARG A 22 10.25 -3.81 8.50
C ARG A 22 10.59 -3.68 9.98
N GLY A 23 11.41 -2.71 10.35
CA GLY A 23 11.73 -2.42 11.75
C GLY A 23 10.47 -2.09 12.55
N ALA A 24 9.64 -1.18 12.05
CA ALA A 24 8.37 -0.82 12.70
C ALA A 24 7.47 -2.05 12.88
N TYR A 25 7.15 -2.76 11.80
CA TYR A 25 6.31 -3.97 11.86
C TYR A 25 6.82 -4.99 12.88
N ARG A 26 8.12 -5.31 12.88
CA ARG A 26 8.66 -6.31 13.82
C ARG A 26 8.49 -5.92 15.29
N ASN A 27 8.46 -4.64 15.59
CA ASN A 27 8.34 -4.14 16.96
C ASN A 27 6.87 -3.86 17.36
N THR A 28 5.97 -3.62 16.40
CA THR A 28 4.60 -3.18 16.69
C THR A 28 3.50 -4.12 16.20
N SER A 29 3.82 -5.18 15.44
CA SER A 29 2.78 -6.04 14.82
C SER A 29 1.80 -6.63 15.84
N HIS A 30 2.27 -6.96 17.04
CA HIS A 30 1.45 -7.49 18.11
C HIS A 30 0.59 -6.42 18.82
N LEU A 31 1.01 -5.16 18.77
CA LEU A 31 0.26 -4.02 19.31
C LEU A 31 -0.86 -3.58 18.35
N GLU A 32 -0.58 -3.67 17.05
CA GLU A 32 -1.48 -3.25 15.96
C GLU A 32 -2.35 -4.40 15.41
N ASP A 33 -2.29 -5.60 16.02
CA ASP A 33 -2.95 -6.83 15.57
C ASP A 33 -2.70 -7.18 14.09
N ASP A 34 -1.45 -7.01 13.65
CA ASP A 34 -1.01 -7.43 12.31
C ASP A 34 -0.67 -8.92 12.31
N LYS A 35 -1.50 -9.72 11.64
CA LYS A 35 -1.34 -11.17 11.49
C LYS A 35 -0.21 -11.54 10.54
N SER A 36 0.21 -10.61 9.68
CA SER A 36 1.30 -10.82 8.72
C SER A 36 1.87 -9.50 8.21
N TRP A 37 3.06 -9.56 7.61
CA TRP A 37 3.65 -8.42 6.89
C TRP A 37 2.74 -7.93 5.76
N SER A 38 2.05 -8.83 5.07
CA SER A 38 1.10 -8.45 4.01
C SER A 38 -0.05 -7.60 4.55
N GLN A 39 -0.55 -7.90 5.76
CA GLN A 39 -1.62 -7.12 6.37
C GLN A 39 -1.12 -5.72 6.78
N PHE A 40 0.11 -5.61 7.29
CA PHE A 40 0.74 -4.31 7.54
C PHE A 40 0.84 -3.49 6.25
N VAL A 41 1.30 -4.09 5.14
CA VAL A 41 1.39 -3.41 3.84
C VAL A 41 0.01 -3.04 3.30
N GLU A 42 -0.99 -3.89 3.46
CA GLU A 42 -2.38 -3.62 3.08
C GLU A 42 -2.95 -2.41 3.82
N LYS A 43 -2.76 -2.34 5.15
CA LYS A 43 -3.14 -1.17 5.96
C LYS A 43 -2.43 0.10 5.49
N ALA A 44 -1.13 0.02 5.18
CA ALA A 44 -0.36 1.17 4.71
C ALA A 44 -0.86 1.69 3.35
N LEU A 45 -1.21 0.79 2.42
CA LEU A 45 -1.80 1.14 1.13
C LEU A 45 -3.18 1.78 1.31
N ALA A 46 -4.03 1.21 2.16
CA ALA A 46 -5.36 1.75 2.46
C ALA A 46 -5.28 3.15 3.08
N ALA A 47 -4.38 3.35 4.06
CA ALA A 47 -4.19 4.64 4.72
C ALA A 47 -3.74 5.74 3.73
N GLU A 48 -2.82 5.43 2.81
CA GLU A 48 -2.40 6.41 1.80
C GLU A 48 -3.50 6.70 0.77
N ALA A 49 -4.32 5.70 0.40
CA ALA A 49 -5.48 5.90 -0.47
C ALA A 49 -6.50 6.84 0.20
N GLU A 50 -6.89 6.54 1.44
CA GLU A 50 -7.83 7.35 2.23
C GLU A 50 -7.33 8.78 2.41
N ARG A 51 -6.03 8.96 2.66
CA ARG A 51 -5.41 10.31 2.76
C ARG A 51 -5.59 11.09 1.45
N ARG A 52 -5.42 10.45 0.30
CA ARG A 52 -5.58 11.10 -1.02
C ARG A 52 -7.03 11.37 -1.36
N GLU A 53 -7.92 10.43 -1.07
CA GLU A 53 -9.37 10.59 -1.22
C GLU A 53 -9.88 11.76 -0.38
N THR A 54 -9.41 11.87 0.85
CA THR A 54 -9.69 13.02 1.73
C THR A 54 -9.16 14.33 1.15
N ALA A 55 -7.92 14.33 0.66
CA ALA A 55 -7.27 15.53 0.14
C ALA A 55 -7.79 15.99 -1.23
N HIS A 56 -8.29 15.06 -2.05
CA HIS A 56 -8.51 15.30 -3.49
C HIS A 56 -9.88 14.85 -4.01
N ASN A 57 -10.69 14.18 -3.21
CA ASN A 57 -12.02 13.68 -3.60
C ASN A 57 -13.09 13.88 -2.52
N SER A 58 -12.93 14.89 -1.66
CA SER A 58 -13.86 15.18 -0.56
C SER A 58 -14.09 14.01 0.39
N GLY A 59 -13.10 13.12 0.54
CA GLY A 59 -13.20 11.90 1.34
C GLY A 59 -13.96 10.75 0.67
N ASN A 60 -14.40 10.91 -0.59
CA ASN A 60 -15.06 9.83 -1.32
C ASN A 60 -14.01 8.91 -1.95
N GLN A 61 -14.31 7.61 -1.99
CA GLN A 61 -13.48 6.64 -2.70
C GLN A 61 -13.48 6.89 -4.20
N TYR A 62 -12.35 6.60 -4.85
CA TYR A 62 -12.31 6.53 -6.32
C TYR A 62 -12.89 5.20 -6.82
N GLU A 63 -13.38 5.19 -8.06
CA GLU A 63 -13.83 3.96 -8.72
C GLU A 63 -12.69 2.93 -8.80
N ALA A 64 -13.04 1.66 -8.62
CA ALA A 64 -12.07 0.57 -8.64
C ALA A 64 -11.49 0.38 -10.05
N GLU A 65 -10.20 0.66 -10.22
CA GLU A 65 -9.49 0.41 -11.48
C GLU A 65 -9.03 -1.05 -11.55
N THR A 66 -9.44 -1.76 -12.60
CA THR A 66 -9.10 -3.17 -12.82
C THR A 66 -8.12 -3.38 -13.98
N GLY A 67 -7.86 -2.32 -14.75
CA GLY A 67 -6.86 -2.30 -15.81
C GLY A 67 -5.43 -2.26 -15.29
N ALA A 68 -4.47 -2.49 -16.19
CA ALA A 68 -3.07 -2.21 -15.89
C ALA A 68 -2.90 -0.70 -15.73
N LEU A 69 -2.17 -0.28 -14.70
CA LEU A 69 -1.72 1.12 -14.61
C LEU A 69 -0.90 1.44 -15.87
N PRO A 70 -1.08 2.63 -16.48
CA PRO A 70 -0.23 3.06 -17.56
C PRO A 70 1.23 2.95 -17.14
N SER A 71 2.11 2.44 -18.02
CA SER A 71 3.54 2.51 -17.77
C SER A 71 3.89 3.96 -17.49
N GLY A 72 4.43 4.23 -16.29
CA GLY A 72 4.85 5.58 -15.92
C GLY A 72 5.77 6.18 -16.99
N ARG A 73 5.84 7.51 -17.05
CA ARG A 73 6.86 8.17 -17.87
C ARG A 73 8.24 7.67 -17.36
N PRO A 74 9.17 7.25 -18.24
CA PRO A 74 10.50 6.86 -17.81
C PRO A 74 11.07 7.95 -16.90
N ILE A 75 11.66 7.56 -15.77
CA ILE A 75 12.51 8.46 -15.00
C ILE A 75 13.69 8.75 -15.93
N SER A 76 13.73 9.97 -16.47
CA SER A 76 14.90 10.45 -17.19
C SER A 76 16.01 10.59 -16.15
N ASP A 77 17.11 9.87 -16.34
CA ASP A 77 18.36 10.10 -15.61
C ASP A 77 18.94 11.43 -16.15
N ASP A 78 18.83 12.51 -15.37
CA ASP A 78 19.67 13.72 -15.48
C ASP A 78 20.64 13.75 -14.29
#